data_AF-A0A8J7A0L6-F1
#
_entry.id   AF-A0A8J7A0L6-F1
#
_cell.length_a   1.000
_cell.length_b   1.000
_cell.length_c   1.000
_cell.angle_alpha   90.00
_cell.angle_beta   90.00
_cell.angle_gamma   90.00
#
_symmetry.space_group_name_H-M   'P 1'
#
loop_
_entity.id
_entity.type
_entity.pdbx_description
1 polymer ?
#
loop_
_entity_poly.entity_id
_entity_poly.type
_entity_poly.pdbx_seq_one_letter_code
_entity_poly.pdbx_strand_id
1 'polypeptide(L)'
;MSQIEITEIIEQIKQEIEVDANGKAKASLRATARLAGVSATAILKTLESVNQEPSKLAQMLLESGFEPVNLTQWRTHGIPDIAIAIILDYYAHEAGRYCTKQARLVYKAFGAIGVRAWMQQVKGWVKTPQSQPQSQLEIILQNAQNLVAIAQQLFEQDSRQRQLEQALVTQQNLNQQLQQRLTIVEVEQDRFNTPSGHKYSILGFAKLQGLEISNKEASAKGRKASALCRQQGVEVERIHDPRFGKVGLYPESILIEVFSTEQS
;
A
#
# COMPACT_ATOMS: atom_id res chain seq x y z
N MET A 1 25.82 61.49 -3.85
CA MET A 1 24.89 60.77 -2.98
C MET A 1 25.72 59.77 -2.18
N SER A 2 25.76 59.90 -0.86
CA SER A 2 26.60 59.13 0.06
C SER A 2 25.85 57.90 0.61
N GLN A 3 26.55 56.93 1.22
CA GLN A 3 25.89 55.77 1.87
C GLN A 3 24.92 56.19 2.98
N ILE A 4 25.15 57.36 3.60
CA ILE A 4 24.33 57.91 4.68
C ILE A 4 22.91 58.27 4.17
N GLU A 5 22.80 58.79 2.96
CA GLU A 5 21.51 59.18 2.36
C GLU A 5 20.64 57.95 1.98
N ILE A 6 21.25 56.79 1.72
CA ILE A 6 20.51 55.55 1.42
C ILE A 6 19.85 55.01 2.69
N THR A 7 20.56 55.04 3.82
CA THR A 7 20.02 54.59 5.11
C THR A 7 18.81 55.43 5.55
N GLU A 8 18.85 56.74 5.30
CA GLU A 8 17.70 57.63 5.57
C GLU A 8 16.49 57.29 4.70
N ILE A 9 16.69 57.02 3.41
CA ILE A 9 15.61 56.56 2.51
C ILE A 9 15.03 55.24 3.02
N ILE A 10 15.88 54.30 3.46
CA ILE A 10 15.46 52.99 3.99
C ILE A 10 14.55 53.15 5.21
N GLU A 11 14.89 54.03 6.15
CA GLU A 11 14.04 54.29 7.33
C GLU A 11 12.70 54.92 6.94
N GLN A 12 12.68 55.84 5.98
CA GLN A 12 11.45 56.49 5.51
C GLN A 12 10.48 55.52 4.84
N ILE A 13 10.97 54.44 4.21
CA ILE A 13 10.13 53.51 3.45
C ILE A 13 9.73 52.26 4.25
N LYS A 14 10.30 52.06 5.44
CA LYS A 14 10.10 50.85 6.26
C LYS A 14 8.64 50.50 6.55
N GLN A 15 7.80 51.52 6.74
CA GLN A 15 6.36 51.34 6.99
C GLN A 15 5.57 50.97 5.73
N GLU A 16 6.16 51.17 4.55
CA GLU A 16 5.55 50.89 3.24
C GLU A 16 6.02 49.54 2.66
N ILE A 17 6.74 48.74 3.47
CA ILE A 17 7.17 47.37 3.15
C ILE A 17 6.32 46.39 3.93
N GLU A 18 5.84 45.36 3.23
CA GLU A 18 5.08 44.23 3.78
C GLU A 18 5.80 42.92 3.44
N VAL A 19 5.86 42.00 4.40
CA VAL A 19 6.40 40.65 4.23
C VAL A 19 5.33 39.68 4.72
N ASP A 20 4.95 38.73 3.89
CA ASP A 20 3.94 37.73 4.23
C ASP A 20 4.50 36.57 5.08
N ALA A 21 3.63 35.67 5.51
CA ALA A 21 4.01 34.49 6.30
C ALA A 21 5.00 33.56 5.57
N ASN A 22 5.02 33.58 4.24
CA ASN A 22 5.91 32.77 3.41
C ASN A 22 7.25 33.49 3.12
N GLY A 23 7.43 34.71 3.63
CA GLY A 23 8.62 35.52 3.40
C GLY A 23 8.64 36.21 2.03
N LYS A 24 7.53 36.22 1.27
CA LYS A 24 7.44 37.04 0.06
C LYS A 24 7.23 38.49 0.48
N ALA A 25 8.03 39.38 -0.10
CA ALA A 25 8.01 40.79 0.24
C ALA A 25 7.44 41.63 -0.90
N LYS A 26 6.82 42.74 -0.53
CA LYS A 26 6.34 43.76 -1.45
C LYS A 26 6.48 45.14 -0.81
N ALA A 27 6.63 46.17 -1.64
CA ALA A 27 6.64 47.55 -1.18
C ALA A 27 5.68 48.42 -1.98
N SER A 28 5.25 49.53 -1.41
CA SER A 28 4.39 50.48 -2.12
C SER A 28 5.08 51.02 -3.38
N LEU A 29 4.27 51.47 -4.36
CA LEU A 29 4.75 52.19 -5.55
C LEU A 29 5.63 53.39 -5.18
N ARG A 30 5.27 54.12 -4.12
CA ARG A 30 6.02 55.31 -3.66
C ARG A 30 7.35 54.92 -3.03
N ALA A 31 7.38 53.84 -2.28
CA ALA A 31 8.60 53.29 -1.72
C ALA A 31 9.57 52.85 -2.83
N THR A 32 9.09 52.11 -3.83
CA THR A 32 9.90 51.72 -4.99
C THR A 32 10.41 52.93 -5.76
N ALA A 33 9.58 53.96 -5.97
CA ALA A 33 9.98 55.19 -6.63
C ALA A 33 11.07 55.94 -5.86
N ARG A 34 10.93 56.04 -4.53
CA ARG A 34 11.93 56.62 -3.63
C ARG A 34 13.20 55.78 -3.54
N LEU A 35 13.19 54.48 -3.83
CA LEU A 35 14.41 53.68 -3.94
C LEU A 35 15.10 53.91 -5.30
N ALA A 36 14.32 53.97 -6.37
CA ALA A 36 14.83 54.20 -7.73
C ALA A 36 15.21 55.67 -8.01
N GLY A 37 14.86 56.62 -7.14
CA GLY A 37 15.19 58.03 -7.30
C GLY A 37 14.36 58.71 -8.40
N VAL A 38 13.12 58.26 -8.58
CA VAL A 38 12.19 58.72 -9.62
C VAL A 38 10.84 59.10 -9.01
N SER A 39 9.98 59.76 -9.78
CA SER A 39 8.62 60.03 -9.33
C SER A 39 7.75 58.76 -9.38
N ALA A 40 6.83 58.61 -8.43
CA ALA A 40 5.87 57.51 -8.44
C ALA A 40 5.02 57.50 -9.72
N THR A 41 4.77 58.67 -10.31
CA THR A 41 4.09 58.83 -11.60
C THR A 41 4.89 58.24 -12.76
N ALA A 42 6.23 58.29 -12.73
CA ALA A 42 7.05 57.69 -13.78
C ALA A 42 6.92 56.16 -13.81
N ILE A 43 6.94 55.52 -12.63
CA ILE A 43 6.68 54.08 -12.52
C ILE A 43 5.23 53.77 -12.87
N LEU A 44 4.26 54.57 -12.42
CA LEU A 44 2.84 54.34 -12.73
C LEU A 44 2.57 54.36 -14.24
N LYS A 45 3.08 55.36 -14.97
CA LYS A 45 2.96 55.44 -16.44
C LYS A 45 3.54 54.21 -17.14
N THR A 46 4.62 53.66 -16.60
CA THR A 46 5.23 52.43 -17.10
C THR A 46 4.27 51.26 -16.93
N LEU A 47 3.69 51.09 -15.74
CA LEU A 47 2.74 50.02 -15.45
C LEU A 47 1.44 50.14 -16.28
N GLU A 48 0.99 51.37 -16.54
CA GLU A 48 -0.20 51.64 -17.37
C GLU A 48 0.07 51.47 -18.87
N SER A 49 1.32 51.64 -19.33
CA SER A 49 1.70 51.49 -20.75
C SER A 49 1.46 50.10 -21.34
N VAL A 50 1.29 49.08 -20.48
CA VAL A 50 1.06 47.69 -20.89
C VAL A 50 -0.21 47.53 -21.73
N ASN A 51 -1.24 48.36 -21.48
CA ASN A 51 -2.50 48.33 -22.22
C ASN A 51 -2.46 49.11 -23.54
N GLN A 52 -1.31 49.71 -23.87
CA GLN A 52 -1.08 50.48 -25.09
C GLN A 52 0.18 49.95 -25.79
N GLU A 53 1.24 50.74 -25.84
CA GLU A 53 2.57 50.35 -26.29
C GLU A 53 3.47 50.19 -25.06
N PRO A 54 3.83 48.94 -24.69
CA PRO A 54 4.60 48.69 -23.47
C PRO A 54 5.98 49.34 -23.55
N SER A 55 6.28 50.21 -22.58
CA SER A 55 7.62 50.76 -22.40
C SER A 55 8.66 49.65 -22.18
N LYS A 56 9.96 49.95 -22.39
CA LYS A 56 11.04 48.97 -22.18
C LYS A 56 11.00 48.32 -20.79
N LEU A 57 10.77 49.11 -19.74
CA LEU A 57 10.63 48.56 -18.38
C LEU A 57 9.39 47.68 -18.24
N ALA A 58 8.26 48.02 -18.89
CA ALA A 58 7.11 47.13 -18.92
C ALA A 58 7.44 45.80 -19.62
N GLN A 59 8.16 45.84 -20.74
CA GLN A 59 8.62 44.63 -21.45
C GLN A 59 9.51 43.76 -20.56
N MET A 60 10.49 44.34 -19.86
CA MET A 60 11.36 43.60 -18.92
C MET A 60 10.57 42.89 -17.81
N LEU A 61 9.51 43.53 -17.30
CA LEU A 61 8.63 42.92 -16.31
C LEU A 61 7.82 41.75 -16.90
N LEU A 62 7.29 41.91 -18.11
CA LEU A 62 6.56 40.83 -18.80
C LEU A 62 7.48 39.63 -19.10
N GLU A 63 8.70 39.88 -19.60
CA GLU A 63 9.72 38.85 -19.86
C GLU A 63 10.15 38.12 -18.59
N SER A 64 10.10 38.79 -17.43
CA SER A 64 10.38 38.19 -16.13
C SER A 64 9.19 37.38 -15.57
N GLY A 65 8.14 37.18 -16.35
CA GLY A 65 7.01 36.31 -16.03
C GLY A 65 5.84 37.00 -15.31
N PHE A 66 5.79 38.33 -15.27
CA PHE A 66 4.65 39.05 -14.71
C PHE A 66 3.55 39.26 -15.74
N GLU A 67 2.30 38.94 -15.40
CA GLU A 67 1.16 39.16 -16.28
C GLU A 67 0.68 40.63 -16.28
N PRO A 68 0.19 41.17 -17.42
CA PRO A 68 -0.35 42.53 -17.54
C PRO A 68 -1.34 42.94 -16.45
N VAL A 69 -2.22 42.02 -16.05
CA VAL A 69 -3.25 42.24 -15.02
C VAL A 69 -2.58 42.51 -13.66
N ASN A 70 -1.47 41.85 -13.35
CA ASN A 70 -0.74 42.07 -12.10
C ASN A 70 -0.11 43.46 -12.04
N LEU A 71 0.45 43.94 -13.16
CA LEU A 71 1.11 45.26 -13.21
C LEU A 71 0.14 46.41 -12.89
N THR A 72 -1.09 46.34 -13.41
CA THR A 72 -2.11 47.37 -13.16
C THR A 72 -2.59 47.38 -11.70
N GLN A 73 -2.53 46.24 -11.00
CA GLN A 73 -2.95 46.09 -9.61
C GLN A 73 -1.87 46.49 -8.58
N TRP A 74 -0.62 46.68 -8.99
CA TRP A 74 0.47 47.03 -8.05
C TRP A 74 0.37 48.44 -7.47
N ARG A 75 -0.42 49.32 -8.09
CA ARG A 75 -0.74 50.64 -7.51
C ARG A 75 -1.42 50.51 -6.13
N THR A 76 -2.25 49.48 -5.96
CA THR A 76 -3.04 49.27 -4.73
C THR A 76 -2.45 48.17 -3.86
N HIS A 77 -1.95 47.08 -4.44
CA HIS A 77 -1.48 45.92 -3.68
C HIS A 77 0.01 45.95 -3.32
N GLY A 78 0.77 46.87 -3.92
CA GLY A 78 2.23 46.95 -3.78
C GLY A 78 2.97 46.17 -4.88
N ILE A 79 4.23 46.54 -5.10
CA ILE A 79 5.14 45.95 -6.07
C ILE A 79 5.93 44.82 -5.39
N PRO A 80 5.92 43.59 -5.93
CA PRO A 80 6.71 42.48 -5.40
C PRO A 80 8.22 42.74 -5.42
N ASP A 81 8.95 42.14 -4.47
CA ASP A 81 10.40 42.23 -4.34
C ASP A 81 11.20 41.94 -5.63
N ILE A 82 10.81 40.90 -6.38
CA ILE A 82 11.42 40.55 -7.68
C ILE A 82 11.21 41.68 -8.69
N ALA A 83 10.00 42.25 -8.77
CA ALA A 83 9.70 43.36 -9.67
C ALA A 83 10.46 44.64 -9.26
N ILE A 84 10.66 44.87 -7.96
CA ILE A 84 11.48 45.98 -7.45
C ILE A 84 12.93 45.85 -7.92
N ALA A 85 13.50 44.63 -7.91
CA ALA A 85 14.85 44.41 -8.42
C ALA A 85 14.98 44.80 -9.91
N ILE A 86 14.00 44.41 -10.73
CA ILE A 86 13.95 44.74 -12.17
C ILE A 86 13.80 46.24 -12.40
N ILE A 87 12.92 46.90 -11.65
CA ILE A 87 12.73 48.36 -11.72
C ILE A 87 14.03 49.09 -11.35
N LEU A 88 14.73 48.63 -10.32
CA LEU A 88 16.01 49.19 -9.91
C LEU A 88 17.09 48.98 -10.95
N ASP A 89 17.17 47.80 -11.56
CA ASP A 89 18.10 47.49 -12.64
C ASP A 89 17.88 48.42 -13.83
N TYR A 90 16.62 48.55 -14.26
CA TYR A 90 16.25 49.45 -15.36
C TYR A 90 16.68 50.89 -15.10
N TYR A 91 16.35 51.47 -13.94
CA TYR A 91 16.75 52.85 -13.62
C TYR A 91 18.24 52.99 -13.27
N ALA A 92 18.97 51.90 -13.03
CA ALA A 92 20.42 51.92 -12.84
C ALA A 92 21.18 51.91 -14.17
N HIS A 93 20.66 51.19 -15.17
CA HIS A 93 21.41 50.79 -16.37
C HIS A 93 20.69 51.05 -17.71
N GLU A 94 19.38 50.90 -17.80
CA GLU A 94 18.67 50.80 -19.09
C GLU A 94 17.75 51.97 -19.43
N ALA A 95 17.44 52.84 -18.46
CA ALA A 95 16.56 54.00 -18.64
C ALA A 95 17.18 55.18 -19.44
N GLY A 96 18.38 54.98 -20.03
CA GLY A 96 19.09 55.98 -20.82
C GLY A 96 19.37 57.26 -20.02
N ARG A 97 18.88 58.41 -20.51
CA ARG A 97 19.02 59.70 -19.81
C ARG A 97 18.27 59.77 -18.46
N TYR A 98 17.37 58.84 -18.21
CA TYR A 98 16.59 58.73 -16.98
C TYR A 98 17.22 57.79 -15.96
N CYS A 99 18.40 57.23 -16.25
CA CYS A 99 19.14 56.47 -15.25
C CYS A 99 19.51 57.36 -14.06
N THR A 100 19.31 56.86 -12.85
CA THR A 100 19.56 57.61 -11.63
C THR A 100 20.80 57.07 -10.90
N LYS A 101 21.57 57.97 -10.28
CA LYS A 101 22.69 57.56 -9.42
C LYS A 101 22.18 56.76 -8.21
N GLN A 102 20.99 57.07 -7.74
CA GLN A 102 20.37 56.44 -6.60
C GLN A 102 20.00 54.97 -6.88
N ALA A 103 19.30 54.69 -7.99
CA ALA A 103 18.96 53.34 -8.39
C ALA A 103 20.22 52.48 -8.52
N ARG A 104 21.30 53.03 -9.08
CA ARG A 104 22.59 52.32 -9.20
C ARG A 104 23.22 51.98 -7.85
N LEU A 105 23.15 52.90 -6.88
CA LEU A 105 23.69 52.64 -5.54
C LEU A 105 22.86 51.61 -4.79
N VAL A 106 21.52 51.74 -4.85
CA VAL A 106 20.59 50.80 -4.22
C VAL A 106 20.71 49.41 -4.85
N TYR A 107 20.75 49.32 -6.18
CA TYR A 107 20.96 48.07 -6.90
C TYR A 107 22.27 47.39 -6.49
N LYS A 108 23.38 48.14 -6.42
CA LYS A 108 24.66 47.62 -5.93
C LYS A 108 24.61 47.17 -4.48
N ALA A 109 23.92 47.90 -3.61
CA ALA A 109 23.75 47.52 -2.20
C ALA A 109 22.94 46.22 -2.08
N PHE A 110 21.93 46.03 -2.93
CA PHE A 110 21.13 44.82 -2.97
C PHE A 110 21.81 43.65 -3.69
N GLY A 111 22.80 43.86 -4.54
CA GLY A 111 23.50 42.78 -5.25
C GLY A 111 24.15 41.72 -4.33
N ALA A 112 24.49 42.08 -3.09
CA ALA A 112 25.09 41.14 -2.13
C ALA A 112 24.07 40.35 -1.29
N ILE A 113 22.89 40.93 -1.01
CA ILE A 113 21.91 40.38 -0.05
C ILE A 113 20.62 39.93 -0.75
N GLY A 114 20.28 40.57 -1.86
CA GLY A 114 19.01 40.43 -2.57
C GLY A 114 17.89 41.28 -1.94
N VAL A 115 17.01 41.82 -2.78
CA VAL A 115 15.89 42.70 -2.36
C VAL A 115 14.99 42.01 -1.32
N ARG A 116 14.67 40.72 -1.53
CA ARG A 116 13.83 39.94 -0.62
C ARG A 116 14.42 39.81 0.78
N ALA A 117 15.67 39.36 0.88
CA ALA A 117 16.31 39.14 2.17
C ALA A 117 16.52 40.47 2.92
N TRP A 118 16.81 41.55 2.19
CA TRP A 118 16.85 42.89 2.76
C TRP A 118 15.48 43.32 3.32
N MET A 119 14.39 43.14 2.58
CA MET A 119 13.03 43.47 3.09
C MET A 119 12.65 42.64 4.31
N GLN A 120 13.00 41.35 4.33
CA GLN A 120 12.82 40.47 5.47
C GLN A 120 13.58 41.01 6.70
N GLN A 121 14.85 41.38 6.54
CA GLN A 121 15.66 41.97 7.60
C GLN A 121 15.05 43.28 8.15
N VAL A 122 14.60 44.17 7.26
CA VAL A 122 13.97 45.44 7.65
C VAL A 122 12.70 45.24 8.47
N LYS A 123 11.91 44.20 8.16
CA LYS A 123 10.67 43.86 8.89
C LYS A 123 10.89 42.93 10.07
N GLY A 124 12.14 42.55 10.37
CA GLY A 124 12.44 41.57 11.42
C GLY A 124 11.82 40.20 11.15
N TRP A 125 11.58 39.88 9.87
CA TRP A 125 11.04 38.58 9.48
C TRP A 125 12.10 37.53 9.74
N VAL A 126 11.81 36.64 10.67
CA VAL A 126 12.56 35.42 10.89
C VAL A 126 11.74 34.32 10.25
N LYS A 127 12.37 33.47 9.45
CA LYS A 127 11.74 32.25 8.96
C LYS A 127 11.27 31.46 10.18
N THR A 128 9.97 31.50 10.46
CA THR A 128 9.38 30.64 11.48
C THR A 128 9.75 29.21 11.06
N PRO A 129 10.22 28.32 11.96
CA PRO A 129 10.42 26.92 11.63
C PRO A 129 9.07 26.28 11.33
N GLN A 130 8.53 26.56 10.14
CA GLN A 130 7.64 25.66 9.43
C GLN A 130 8.46 24.41 9.19
N SER A 131 8.17 23.36 9.97
CA SER A 131 8.59 21.98 9.78
C SER A 131 9.94 21.86 9.08
N GLN A 132 11.03 21.94 9.84
CA GLN A 132 12.28 21.34 9.35
C GLN A 132 11.93 19.91 8.92
N PRO A 133 12.31 19.46 7.70
CA PRO A 133 12.42 18.04 7.48
C PRO A 133 13.28 17.51 8.63
N GLN A 134 12.79 16.51 9.37
CA GLN A 134 13.48 15.92 10.52
C GLN A 134 14.98 15.87 10.22
N SER A 135 15.82 16.28 11.18
CA SER A 135 17.26 16.20 10.99
C SER A 135 17.60 14.77 10.56
N GLN A 136 18.53 14.59 9.61
CA GLN A 136 18.85 13.25 9.09
C GLN A 136 19.14 12.24 10.21
N LEU A 137 19.67 12.71 11.34
CA LEU A 137 19.90 11.93 12.56
C LEU A 137 18.61 11.47 13.26
N GLU A 138 17.58 12.32 13.36
CA GLU A 138 16.28 11.93 13.91
C GLU A 138 15.57 10.90 13.02
N ILE A 139 15.67 11.06 11.69
CA ILE A 139 15.13 10.06 10.74
C ILE A 139 15.84 8.71 10.93
N ILE A 140 17.16 8.73 11.02
CA ILE A 140 17.96 7.51 11.24
C ILE A 140 17.59 6.86 12.57
N LEU A 141 17.45 7.64 13.65
CA LEU A 141 17.08 7.12 14.96
C LEU A 141 15.67 6.51 14.95
N GLN A 142 14.70 7.18 14.34
CA GLN A 142 13.34 6.67 14.22
C GLN A 142 13.30 5.37 13.41
N ASN A 143 14.03 5.31 12.30
CA ASN A 143 14.12 4.11 11.47
C ASN A 143 14.78 2.95 12.22
N ALA A 144 15.84 3.22 13.01
CA ALA A 144 16.50 2.21 13.83
C ALA A 144 15.56 1.67 14.92
N GLN A 145 14.79 2.54 15.58
CA GLN A 145 13.78 2.12 16.57
C GLN A 145 12.70 1.25 15.93
N ASN A 146 12.21 1.65 14.75
CA ASN A 146 11.23 0.87 14.00
C ASN A 146 11.79 -0.51 13.61
N LEU A 147 13.06 -0.58 13.17
CA LEU A 147 13.73 -1.85 12.85
C LEU A 147 13.86 -2.77 14.07
N VAL A 148 14.19 -2.23 15.24
CA VAL A 148 14.25 -3.01 16.49
C VAL A 148 12.88 -3.57 16.87
N ALA A 149 11.82 -2.76 16.77
CA ALA A 149 10.47 -3.21 17.05
C ALA A 149 10.02 -4.33 16.09
N ILE A 150 10.34 -4.20 14.79
CA ILE A 150 10.07 -5.23 13.80
C ILE A 150 10.82 -6.52 14.13
N ALA A 151 12.11 -6.43 14.49
CA ALA A 151 12.91 -7.60 14.83
C ALA A 151 12.35 -8.35 16.07
N GLN A 152 11.89 -7.63 17.08
CA GLN A 152 11.25 -8.22 18.27
C GLN A 152 9.94 -8.93 17.90
N GLN A 153 9.08 -8.29 17.10
CA GLN A 153 7.82 -8.88 16.67
C GLN A 153 8.04 -10.15 15.83
N LEU A 154 9.05 -10.17 14.96
CA LEU A 154 9.40 -11.36 14.18
C LEU A 154 9.86 -12.52 15.07
N PHE A 155 10.65 -12.23 16.10
CA PHE A 155 11.09 -13.25 17.06
C PHE A 155 9.92 -13.85 17.85
N GLU A 156 8.99 -13.01 18.29
CA GLU A 156 7.77 -13.46 18.97
C GLU A 156 6.89 -14.31 18.05
N GLN A 157 6.76 -13.90 16.78
CA GLN A 157 5.98 -14.62 15.78
C GLN A 157 6.59 -16.01 15.50
N ASP A 158 7.91 -16.09 15.33
CA ASP A 158 8.61 -17.36 15.12
C ASP A 158 8.45 -18.29 16.32
N SER A 159 8.57 -17.75 17.54
CA SER A 159 8.34 -18.51 18.78
C SER A 159 6.92 -19.06 18.86
N ARG A 160 5.92 -18.25 18.50
CA ARG A 160 4.51 -18.66 18.46
C ARG A 160 4.28 -19.73 17.39
N GLN A 161 4.90 -19.59 16.22
CA GLN A 161 4.78 -20.56 15.14
C GLN A 161 5.33 -21.92 15.57
N ARG A 162 6.51 -21.98 16.19
CA ARG A 162 7.09 -23.23 16.70
C ARG A 162 6.19 -23.92 17.72
N GLN A 163 5.55 -23.15 18.61
CA GLN A 163 4.60 -23.70 19.58
C GLN A 163 3.37 -24.31 18.91
N LEU A 164 2.82 -23.64 17.89
CA LEU A 164 1.68 -24.16 17.12
C LEU A 164 2.05 -25.44 16.35
N GLU A 165 3.23 -25.48 15.74
CA GLU A 165 3.72 -26.67 15.03
C GLU A 165 3.87 -27.87 15.99
N GLN A 166 4.44 -27.66 17.18
CA GLN A 166 4.55 -28.71 18.20
C GLN A 166 3.18 -29.21 18.67
N ALA A 167 2.23 -28.29 18.89
CA ALA A 167 0.87 -28.64 19.28
C ALA A 167 0.15 -29.45 18.20
N LEU A 168 0.34 -29.08 16.92
CA LEU A 168 -0.23 -29.80 15.78
C LEU A 168 0.33 -31.22 15.66
N VAL A 169 1.65 -31.39 15.77
CA VAL A 169 2.28 -32.72 15.75
C VAL A 169 1.76 -33.59 16.89
N THR A 170 1.63 -33.01 18.09
CA THR A 170 1.08 -33.72 19.26
C THR A 170 -0.36 -34.16 19.01
N GLN A 171 -1.19 -33.27 18.47
CA GLN A 171 -2.58 -33.57 18.13
C GLN A 171 -2.68 -34.67 17.06
N GLN A 172 -1.83 -34.63 16.02
CA GLN A 172 -1.80 -35.65 14.98
C GLN A 172 -1.43 -37.02 15.54
N ASN A 173 -0.43 -37.10 16.42
CA ASN A 173 -0.05 -38.35 17.09
C ASN A 173 -1.20 -38.91 17.94
N LEU A 174 -1.91 -38.06 18.68
CA LEU A 174 -3.08 -38.47 19.45
C LEU A 174 -4.20 -39.00 18.55
N ASN A 175 -4.48 -38.32 17.44
CA ASN A 175 -5.48 -38.77 16.46
C ASN A 175 -5.11 -40.12 15.85
N GLN A 176 -3.84 -40.35 15.52
CA GLN A 176 -3.37 -41.65 15.02
C GLN A 176 -3.56 -42.75 16.06
N GLN A 177 -3.24 -42.49 17.34
CA GLN A 177 -3.47 -43.44 18.42
C GLN A 177 -4.96 -43.75 18.62
N LEU A 178 -5.82 -42.73 18.54
CA LEU A 178 -7.27 -42.92 18.61
C LEU A 178 -7.78 -43.76 17.44
N GLN A 179 -7.31 -43.50 16.22
CA GLN A 179 -7.67 -44.30 15.05
C GLN A 179 -7.27 -45.77 15.22
N GLN A 180 -6.04 -46.04 15.68
CA GLN A 180 -5.59 -47.41 15.95
C GLN A 180 -6.48 -48.11 16.98
N ARG A 181 -6.84 -47.42 18.07
CA ARG A 181 -7.73 -47.98 19.08
C ARG A 181 -9.14 -48.22 18.54
N LEU A 182 -9.66 -47.32 17.72
CA LEU A 182 -10.96 -47.50 17.06
C LEU A 182 -10.95 -48.73 16.15
N THR A 183 -9.92 -48.90 15.31
CA THR A 183 -9.79 -50.08 14.45
C THR A 183 -9.77 -51.38 15.24
N ILE A 184 -9.06 -51.43 16.37
CA ILE A 184 -9.05 -52.62 17.23
C ILE A 184 -10.45 -52.89 17.79
N VAL A 185 -11.13 -51.86 18.29
CA VAL A 185 -12.50 -52.00 18.83
C VAL A 185 -13.47 -52.46 17.74
N GLU A 186 -13.37 -51.91 16.53
CA GLU A 186 -14.21 -52.31 15.39
C GLU A 186 -13.99 -53.78 15.01
N VAL A 187 -12.74 -54.24 14.98
CA VAL A 187 -12.41 -55.66 14.71
C VAL A 187 -12.97 -56.58 15.80
N GLU A 188 -12.81 -56.22 17.07
CA GLU A 188 -13.35 -57.02 18.18
C GLU A 188 -14.88 -57.02 18.19
N GLN A 189 -15.50 -55.89 17.85
CA GLN A 189 -16.95 -55.79 17.73
C GLN A 189 -17.48 -56.64 16.58
N ASP A 190 -16.80 -56.68 15.44
CA ASP A 190 -17.15 -57.53 14.31
C ASP A 190 -17.04 -59.02 14.67
N ARG A 191 -15.96 -59.41 15.36
CA ARG A 191 -15.78 -60.78 15.89
C ARG A 191 -16.89 -61.19 16.86
N PHE A 192 -17.32 -60.27 17.73
CA PHE A 192 -18.40 -60.52 18.67
C PHE A 192 -19.76 -60.65 17.97
N ASN A 193 -20.05 -59.77 17.00
CA ASN A 193 -21.32 -59.77 16.27
C ASN A 193 -21.42 -60.90 15.24
N THR A 194 -20.29 -61.39 14.72
CA THR A 194 -20.24 -62.45 13.72
C THR A 194 -19.28 -63.59 14.13
N PRO A 195 -19.57 -64.35 15.21
CA PRO A 195 -18.64 -65.36 15.75
C PRO A 195 -18.31 -66.49 14.76
N SER A 196 -19.20 -66.74 13.79
CA SER A 196 -19.04 -67.74 12.73
C SER A 196 -18.57 -67.16 11.39
N GLY A 197 -18.12 -65.90 11.39
CA GLY A 197 -17.76 -65.14 10.20
C GLY A 197 -18.97 -64.63 9.39
N HIS A 198 -18.69 -63.75 8.43
CA HIS A 198 -19.71 -63.19 7.54
C HIS A 198 -20.25 -64.26 6.57
N LYS A 199 -21.58 -64.29 6.41
CA LYS A 199 -22.27 -65.20 5.49
C LYS A 199 -23.08 -64.41 4.47
N TYR A 200 -22.98 -64.79 3.21
CA TYR A 200 -23.64 -64.11 2.11
C TYR A 200 -24.38 -65.09 1.19
N SER A 201 -25.40 -64.61 0.50
CA SER A 201 -25.98 -65.33 -0.62
C SER A 201 -25.08 -65.21 -1.85
N ILE A 202 -25.25 -66.10 -2.84
CA ILE A 202 -24.45 -66.08 -4.08
C ILE A 202 -24.57 -64.73 -4.81
N LEU A 203 -25.79 -64.20 -4.94
CA LEU A 203 -26.04 -62.89 -5.55
C LEU A 203 -25.54 -61.74 -4.68
N GLY A 204 -25.66 -61.86 -3.35
CA GLY A 204 -25.14 -60.87 -2.41
C GLY A 204 -23.62 -60.73 -2.52
N PHE A 205 -22.90 -61.86 -2.55
CA PHE A 205 -21.45 -61.88 -2.71
C PHE A 205 -21.00 -61.46 -4.10
N ALA A 206 -21.68 -61.89 -5.18
CA ALA A 206 -21.39 -61.41 -6.53
C ALA A 206 -21.50 -59.88 -6.60
N LYS A 207 -22.57 -59.31 -6.05
CA LYS A 207 -22.76 -57.86 -5.98
C LYS A 207 -21.70 -57.15 -5.14
N LEU A 208 -21.29 -57.74 -4.01
CA LEU A 208 -20.18 -57.22 -3.17
C LEU A 208 -18.86 -57.19 -3.94
N GLN A 209 -18.61 -58.16 -4.81
CA GLN A 209 -17.44 -58.23 -5.68
C GLN A 209 -17.60 -57.41 -6.98
N GLY A 210 -18.71 -56.69 -7.15
CA GLY A 210 -19.00 -55.90 -8.36
C GLY A 210 -19.26 -56.75 -9.61
N LEU A 211 -19.63 -58.03 -9.45
CA LEU A 211 -19.90 -58.97 -10.54
C LEU A 211 -21.40 -59.04 -10.83
N GLU A 212 -21.75 -58.92 -12.11
CA GLU A 212 -23.09 -59.29 -12.59
C GLU A 212 -23.09 -60.74 -13.05
N ILE A 213 -23.95 -61.56 -12.44
CA ILE A 213 -24.13 -62.97 -12.79
C ILE A 213 -25.60 -63.25 -13.09
N SER A 214 -25.84 -64.15 -14.05
CA SER A 214 -27.19 -64.59 -14.38
C SER A 214 -27.79 -65.48 -13.29
N ASN A 215 -29.12 -65.58 -13.25
CA ASN A 215 -29.82 -66.49 -12.33
C ASN A 215 -29.38 -67.96 -12.48
N LYS A 216 -29.00 -68.37 -13.69
CA LYS A 216 -28.52 -69.72 -14.00
C LYS A 216 -27.14 -69.97 -13.39
N GLU A 217 -26.23 -69.01 -13.53
CA GLU A 217 -24.89 -69.06 -12.91
C GLU A 217 -24.99 -69.00 -11.39
N ALA A 218 -25.83 -68.12 -10.84
CA ALA A 218 -26.07 -68.04 -9.41
C ALA A 218 -26.58 -69.37 -8.83
N SER A 219 -27.49 -70.04 -9.55
CA SER A 219 -27.99 -71.37 -9.18
C SER A 219 -26.92 -72.45 -9.24
N ALA A 220 -26.07 -72.44 -10.26
CA ALA A 220 -24.98 -73.39 -10.42
C ALA A 220 -23.93 -73.23 -9.31
N LYS A 221 -23.49 -71.99 -9.05
CA LYS A 221 -22.57 -71.64 -7.97
C LYS A 221 -23.16 -71.94 -6.59
N GLY A 222 -24.46 -71.73 -6.39
CA GLY A 222 -25.15 -72.09 -5.14
C GLY A 222 -25.12 -73.60 -4.84
N ARG A 223 -25.26 -74.45 -5.87
CA ARG A 223 -25.10 -75.90 -5.72
C ARG A 223 -23.67 -76.29 -5.38
N LYS A 224 -22.67 -75.66 -6.03
CA LYS A 224 -21.24 -75.87 -5.72
C LYS A 224 -20.93 -75.45 -4.27
N ALA A 225 -21.36 -74.28 -3.85
CA ALA A 225 -21.20 -73.78 -2.48
C ALA A 225 -21.85 -74.72 -1.45
N SER A 226 -23.07 -75.17 -1.71
CA SER A 226 -23.75 -76.17 -0.85
C SER A 226 -22.99 -77.50 -0.77
N ALA A 227 -22.39 -77.97 -1.86
CA ALA A 227 -21.59 -79.19 -1.84
C ALA A 227 -20.29 -79.00 -1.04
N LEU A 228 -19.62 -77.87 -1.24
CA LEU A 228 -18.38 -77.53 -0.54
C LEU A 228 -18.60 -77.37 0.97
N CYS A 229 -19.67 -76.69 1.39
CA CYS A 229 -20.05 -76.61 2.80
C CYS A 229 -20.28 -78.00 3.42
N ARG A 230 -20.99 -78.91 2.72
CA ARG A 230 -21.21 -80.28 3.22
C ARG A 230 -19.91 -81.05 3.34
N GLN A 231 -19.00 -80.91 2.39
CA GLN A 231 -17.69 -81.57 2.41
C GLN A 231 -16.83 -81.08 3.58
N GLN A 232 -16.91 -79.79 3.90
CA GLN A 232 -16.14 -79.16 4.98
C GLN A 232 -16.87 -79.19 6.34
N GLY A 233 -18.05 -79.83 6.44
CA GLY A 233 -18.81 -79.94 7.69
C GLY A 233 -19.43 -78.61 8.17
N VAL A 234 -19.63 -77.64 7.27
CA VAL A 234 -20.17 -76.31 7.57
C VAL A 234 -21.68 -76.28 7.36
N GLU A 235 -22.42 -75.75 8.33
CA GLU A 235 -23.87 -75.58 8.24
C GLU A 235 -24.24 -74.40 7.31
N VAL A 236 -25.21 -74.65 6.41
CA VAL A 236 -25.74 -73.65 5.48
C VAL A 236 -27.02 -73.06 6.05
N GLU A 237 -26.96 -71.79 6.46
CA GLU A 237 -28.14 -71.04 6.87
C GLU A 237 -29.02 -70.70 5.66
N ARG A 238 -30.32 -70.49 5.89
CA ARG A 238 -31.26 -70.13 4.83
C ARG A 238 -32.14 -68.98 5.25
N ILE A 239 -32.24 -67.99 4.37
CA ILE A 239 -33.12 -66.83 4.53
C ILE A 239 -34.24 -66.86 3.49
N HIS A 240 -35.36 -66.21 3.81
CA HIS A 240 -36.45 -66.03 2.86
C HIS A 240 -36.21 -64.77 2.00
N ASP A 241 -36.20 -64.97 0.69
CA ASP A 241 -36.13 -63.94 -0.35
C ASP A 241 -37.49 -63.87 -1.07
N PRO A 242 -38.13 -62.69 -1.17
CA PRO A 242 -39.43 -62.54 -1.83
C PRO A 242 -39.47 -62.98 -3.30
N ARG A 243 -38.34 -62.94 -4.01
CA ARG A 243 -38.22 -63.30 -5.43
C ARG A 243 -37.83 -64.77 -5.62
N PHE A 244 -36.98 -65.30 -4.74
CA PHE A 244 -36.34 -66.60 -4.93
C PHE A 244 -36.71 -67.67 -3.89
N GLY A 245 -37.57 -67.35 -2.92
CA GLY A 245 -38.01 -68.29 -1.89
C GLY A 245 -36.95 -68.48 -0.81
N LYS A 246 -36.46 -69.71 -0.56
CA LYS A 246 -35.42 -69.95 0.47
C LYS A 246 -34.04 -69.93 -0.17
N VAL A 247 -33.22 -68.94 0.18
CA VAL A 247 -31.87 -68.73 -0.34
C VAL A 247 -30.83 -69.08 0.73
N GLY A 248 -29.80 -69.84 0.34
CA GLY A 248 -28.70 -70.20 1.24
C GLY A 248 -27.73 -69.05 1.47
N LEU A 249 -27.26 -68.92 2.72
CA LEU A 249 -26.15 -68.08 3.12
C LEU A 249 -24.93 -68.96 3.37
N TYR A 250 -23.81 -68.58 2.77
CA TYR A 250 -22.56 -69.33 2.81
C TYR A 250 -21.45 -68.45 3.39
N PRO A 251 -20.51 -69.04 4.15
CA PRO A 251 -19.34 -68.30 4.62
C PRO A 251 -18.55 -67.69 3.47
N GLU A 252 -17.94 -66.53 3.71
CA GLU A 252 -17.12 -65.82 2.72
C GLU A 252 -16.02 -66.70 2.11
N SER A 253 -15.32 -67.52 2.91
CA SER A 253 -14.27 -68.42 2.43
C SER A 253 -14.75 -69.40 1.35
N ILE A 254 -15.93 -69.98 1.54
CA ILE A 254 -16.58 -70.90 0.60
C ILE A 254 -16.93 -70.16 -0.70
N LEU A 255 -17.40 -68.92 -0.58
CA LEU A 255 -17.78 -68.11 -1.73
C LEU A 255 -16.55 -67.68 -2.54
N ILE A 256 -15.45 -67.29 -1.89
CA ILE A 256 -14.19 -67.00 -2.59
C ILE A 256 -13.76 -68.20 -3.42
N GLU A 257 -13.76 -69.41 -2.86
CA GLU A 257 -13.37 -70.63 -3.57
C GLU A 257 -14.27 -70.93 -4.78
N VAL A 258 -15.60 -70.79 -4.61
CA VAL A 258 -16.59 -71.02 -5.67
C VAL A 258 -16.54 -69.99 -6.80
N PHE A 259 -16.13 -68.75 -6.50
CA PHE A 259 -15.97 -67.70 -7.50
C PHE A 259 -14.58 -67.70 -8.16
N SER A 260 -13.56 -68.24 -7.49
CA SER A 260 -12.19 -68.32 -8.02
C SER A 260 -11.98 -69.50 -9.00
N THR A 261 -12.76 -70.57 -8.85
CA THR A 261 -12.63 -71.81 -9.65
C THR A 261 -13.07 -71.71 -11.12
N GLU A 262 -13.37 -70.51 -11.64
CA GLU A 262 -13.80 -70.28 -13.03
C GLU A 262 -12.97 -69.20 -13.77
N GLN A 263 -11.85 -68.72 -13.22
CA GLN A 263 -10.88 -67.88 -13.94
C GLN A 263 -9.72 -68.68 -14.59
N SER A 264 -9.89 -69.98 -14.86
CA SER A 264 -8.90 -70.84 -15.54
C SER A 264 -9.51 -71.53 -16.74
#